data_AF-A0A8M8V2T7-F1
#
_entry.id   AF-A0A8M8V2T7-F1
#
_cell.length_a   1.000
_cell.length_b   1.000
_cell.length_c   1.000
_cell.angle_alpha   90.00
_cell.angle_beta   90.00
_cell.angle_gamma   90.00
#
_symmetry.space_group_name_H-M   'P 1'
#
loop_
_entity.id
_entity.type
_entity.pdbx_description
1 polymer ?
#
loop_
_entity_poly.entity_id
_entity_poly.type
_entity_poly.pdbx_seq_one_letter_code
_entity_poly.pdbx_strand_id
1 'polypeptide(L)' 'MKQKIVIKVSMNDEKSRSKALKISVCVSGVESAALTGGGKNQVEVVGEGIDAVELTRRLRKNVAYAELVSVGEGKKEAP' A
#
# COMPACT_ATOMS: atom_id res chain seq x y z
N MET A 1 -0.57 -14.15 -10.77
CA MET A 1 0.44 -14.23 -9.68
C MET A 1 0.17 -13.11 -8.71
N LYS A 2 0.21 -13.36 -7.40
CA LYS A 2 0.02 -12.30 -6.41
C LYS A 2 1.28 -11.44 -6.32
N GLN A 3 1.11 -10.15 -6.14
CA GLN A 3 2.14 -9.14 -5.94
C GLN A 3 2.03 -8.59 -4.53
N LYS A 4 3.17 -8.35 -3.90
CA LYS A 4 3.30 -7.65 -2.63
C LYS A 4 4.02 -6.33 -2.90
N ILE A 5 3.36 -5.24 -2.57
CA ILE A 5 3.83 -3.88 -2.79
C ILE A 5 3.98 -3.21 -1.43
N VAL A 6 5.14 -2.60 -1.18
CA VAL A 6 5.42 -1.84 0.03
C VAL A 6 5.64 -0.39 -0.36
N ILE A 7 4.81 0.51 0.19
CA ILE A 7 4.89 1.95 -0.06
C ILE A 7 5.06 2.66 1.29
N LYS A 8 6.12 3.43 1.42
CA LYS A 8 6.32 4.32 2.58
C LYS A 8 5.52 5.59 2.36
N VAL A 9 4.75 6.02 3.34
CA VAL A 9 3.97 7.25 3.28
C VAL A 9 4.24 8.05 4.55
N SER A 10 4.48 9.35 4.40
CA SER A 10 4.64 10.25 5.54
C SER A 10 3.27 10.54 6.16
N MET A 11 2.90 9.76 7.18
CA MET A 11 1.63 9.87 7.89
C MET A 11 1.86 10.35 9.33
N ASN A 12 1.51 11.60 9.62
CA ASN A 12 1.69 12.14 10.98
C ASN A 12 0.43 11.96 11.86
N ASP A 13 -0.74 11.71 11.26
CA ASP A 13 -2.04 11.70 11.94
C ASP A 13 -2.84 10.41 11.70
N GLU A 14 -3.72 10.02 12.63
CA GLU A 14 -4.66 8.90 12.42
C GLU A 14 -5.57 9.08 11.20
N LYS A 15 -6.02 10.31 10.93
CA LYS A 15 -6.83 10.61 9.74
C LYS A 15 -6.09 10.26 8.45
N SER A 16 -4.78 10.56 8.39
CA SER A 16 -3.95 10.24 7.22
C SER A 16 -3.75 8.73 7.05
N ARG A 17 -3.59 8.00 8.16
CA ARG A 17 -3.50 6.54 8.20
C ARG A 17 -4.77 5.86 7.67
N SER A 18 -5.92 6.25 8.19
CA SER A 18 -7.20 5.71 7.73
C SER A 18 -7.47 6.02 6.25
N LYS A 19 -7.10 7.22 5.79
CA LYS A 19 -7.26 7.61 4.38
C LYS A 19 -6.34 6.81 3.45
N ALA A 20 -5.08 6.63 3.84
CA ALA A 20 -4.13 5.82 3.06
C ALA A 20 -4.57 4.37 2.94
N LEU A 21 -5.03 3.76 4.03
CA LEU A 21 -5.56 2.41 4.01
C LEU A 21 -6.79 2.33 3.09
N LYS A 22 -7.72 3.28 3.20
CA LYS A 22 -8.92 3.35 2.36
C LYS A 22 -8.60 3.47 0.87
N ILE A 23 -7.61 4.28 0.50
CA ILE A 23 -7.15 4.40 -0.89
C ILE A 23 -6.56 3.09 -1.38
N SER A 24 -5.77 2.43 -0.53
CA SER A 24 -5.06 1.20 -0.87
C SER A 24 -6.05 0.06 -1.14
N VAL A 25 -7.06 -0.14 -0.28
CA VAL A 25 -8.10 -1.16 -0.51
C VAL A 25 -9.06 -0.82 -1.66
N CYS A 26 -9.12 0.45 -2.08
CA CYS A 26 -10.00 0.88 -3.16
C CYS A 26 -9.37 0.68 -4.55
N VAL A 27 -8.10 0.28 -4.64
CA VAL A 27 -7.46 -0.07 -5.91
C VAL A 27 -7.93 -1.45 -6.36
N SER A 28 -8.27 -1.57 -7.64
CA SER A 28 -8.71 -2.83 -8.22
C SER A 28 -7.57 -3.86 -8.16
N GLY A 29 -7.92 -5.12 -7.87
CA GLY A 29 -6.96 -6.20 -7.72
C GLY A 29 -6.32 -6.30 -6.32
N VAL A 30 -6.60 -5.37 -5.40
CA VAL A 30 -6.14 -5.47 -4.01
C VAL A 30 -6.98 -6.49 -3.25
N GLU A 31 -6.30 -7.44 -2.62
CA GLU A 31 -6.90 -8.47 -1.76
C GLU A 31 -6.72 -8.13 -0.29
N SER A 32 -5.57 -7.56 0.08
CA SER A 32 -5.27 -7.15 1.45
C SER A 32 -4.40 -5.89 1.47
N ALA A 33 -4.60 -5.05 2.46
CA ALA A 33 -3.74 -3.92 2.74
C ALA A 33 -3.55 -3.77 4.26
N ALA A 34 -2.31 -3.51 4.68
CA ALA A 34 -1.94 -3.37 6.08
C ALA A 34 -1.00 -2.18 6.27
N LEU A 35 -1.09 -1.51 7.43
CA LEU A 35 -0.11 -0.50 7.84
C LEU A 35 1.00 -1.18 8.64
N THR A 36 2.23 -1.08 8.14
CA THR A 36 3.43 -1.71 8.70
C THR A 36 4.52 -0.68 9.01
N GLY A 37 5.63 -1.17 9.58
CA GLY A 37 6.76 -0.35 10.04
C GLY A 37 6.58 0.19 11.47
N GLY A 38 7.69 0.39 12.19
CA GLY A 38 7.69 0.79 13.61
C GLY A 38 6.92 2.09 13.93
N GLY A 39 6.68 2.94 12.92
CA GLY A 39 5.86 4.15 13.02
C GLY A 39 4.48 4.07 12.35
N LYS A 40 4.07 2.92 11.79
CA LYS A 40 2.88 2.77 10.92
C LYS A 40 2.92 3.69 9.69
N ASN A 41 4.13 3.88 9.15
CA ASN A 41 4.44 4.78 8.03
C ASN A 41 4.64 4.01 6.72
N GLN A 42 4.37 2.70 6.70
CA GLN A 42 4.42 1.89 5.49
C GLN A 42 3.04 1.27 5.26
N VAL A 43 2.65 1.22 3.99
CA VAL A 43 1.47 0.51 3.53
C VAL A 43 1.97 -0.70 2.76
N GLU A 44 1.62 -1.87 3.25
CA GLU A 44 1.84 -3.12 2.55
C GLU A 44 0.53 -3.53 1.87
N VAL A 45 0.57 -3.77 0.56
CA VAL A 45 -0.58 -4.13 -0.25
C VAL A 45 -0.29 -5.44 -0.96
N VAL A 46 -1.24 -6.38 -0.88
CA VAL A 46 -1.17 -7.68 -1.53
C VAL A 46 -2.38 -7.84 -2.45
N GLY A 47 -2.15 -8.35 -3.65
CA GLY A 47 -3.21 -8.66 -4.60
C GLY A 47 -2.69 -8.98 -5.99
N GLU A 48 -3.56 -8.98 -6.99
CA GLU A 48 -3.26 -9.42 -8.35
C GLU A 48 -3.63 -8.34 -9.37
N GLY A 49 -2.70 -8.01 -10.27
CA GLY A 49 -2.91 -6.96 -11.27
C GLY A 49 -2.87 -5.55 -10.69
N ILE A 50 -2.17 -5.34 -9.57
CA ILE A 50 -2.05 -4.04 -8.93
C ILE A 50 -0.99 -3.21 -9.64
N ASP A 51 -1.36 -2.03 -10.13
CA ASP A 51 -0.40 -1.03 -10.59
C ASP A 51 0.20 -0.26 -9.40
N ALA A 52 1.44 -0.61 -9.05
CA ALA A 52 2.20 0.03 -7.98
C ALA A 52 2.45 1.52 -8.22
N VAL A 53 2.61 1.95 -9.48
CA VAL A 53 2.84 3.34 -9.85
C VAL A 53 1.56 4.13 -9.65
N GLU A 54 0.43 3.62 -10.13
CA GLU A 54 -0.85 4.28 -9.94
C GLU A 54 -1.23 4.37 -8.46
N LEU A 55 -1.06 3.29 -7.69
CA LEU A 55 -1.29 3.28 -6.25
C LEU A 55 -0.44 4.35 -5.54
N THR A 56 0.86 4.41 -5.86
CA THR A 56 1.78 5.41 -5.28
C THR A 56 1.36 6.84 -5.66
N ARG A 57 0.94 7.08 -6.92
CA ARG A 57 0.44 8.38 -7.37
C ARG A 57 -0.83 8.79 -6.64
N ARG A 58 -1.77 7.87 -6.43
CA ARG A 58 -3.02 8.13 -5.69
C ARG A 58 -2.75 8.51 -4.23
N LEU A 59 -1.80 7.84 -3.59
CA LEU A 59 -1.36 8.16 -2.23
C LEU A 59 -0.69 9.54 -2.16
N ARG A 60 0.20 9.86 -3.10
CA ARG A 60 0.82 11.20 -3.22
C ARG A 60 -0.19 12.33 -3.35
N LYS A 61 -1.25 12.10 -4.14
CA LYS A 61 -2.27 13.11 -4.41
C LYS A 61 -3.23 13.34 -3.24
N ASN A 62 -3.58 12.29 -2.49
CA ASN A 62 -4.68 12.35 -1.52
C ASN A 62 -4.25 12.35 -0.06
N VAL A 63 -3.05 11.85 0.25
CA VAL A 63 -2.58 11.68 1.64
C VAL A 63 -1.42 12.62 1.91
N ALA A 64 -0.24 12.29 1.39
CA ALA A 64 1.02 12.97 1.63
C ALA A 64 2.10 12.40 0.72
N TYR A 65 3.35 12.83 0.90
CA TYR A 65 4.49 12.21 0.24
C TYR A 65 4.49 10.68 0.44
N ALA A 66 4.59 9.96 -0.66
CA ALA A 66 4.65 8.50 -0.69
C ALA A 66 5.81 8.04 -1.57
N GLU A 67 6.44 6.94 -1.21
CA GLU A 67 7.61 6.39 -1.86
C GLU A 67 7.43 4.89 -2.03
N LEU A 68 7.58 4.42 -3.26
CA LEU A 68 7.56 3.00 -3.56
C LEU A 68 8.85 2.37 -3.05
N VAL A 69 8.76 1.53 -2.03
CA VAL A 69 9.92 0.90 -1.39
C VAL A 69 10.26 -0.41 -2.07
N SER A 70 9.24 -1.24 -2.34
CA SER A 70 9.45 -2.54 -2.95
C SER A 70 8.20 -3.03 -3.68
N VAL A 71 8.43 -3.75 -4.78
CA VAL A 71 7.42 -4.50 -5.51
C VAL A 71 8.00 -5.88 -5.74
N GLY A 72 7.35 -6.90 -5.22
CA GLY A 72 7.77 -8.29 -5.39
C GLY A 72 6.58 -9.21 -5.59
N GLU A 73 6.87 -10.47 -5.87
CA GLU A 73 5.86 -11.51 -5.87
C GLU A 73 5.38 -11.74 -4.43
N GLY A 74 4.07 -11.58 -4.23
CA GLY A 74 3.42 -11.97 -2.99
C GLY A 74 3.46 -13.49 -2.93
N LYS A 75 4.40 -14.04 -2.15
CA LYS A 75 4.44 -15.49 -1.91
C LYS A 75 3.05 -15.94 -1.51
N LYS A 76 2.50 -16.90 -2.26
CA LYS A 76 1.38 -17.72 -1.77
C LYS A 76 1.83 -18.27 -0.43
N GLU A 77 1.11 -17.96 0.63
CA GLU A 77 1.13 -18.83 1.80
C GLU A 77 0.71 -20.21 1.26
N ALA A 78 1.67 -21.12 1.24
CA ALA A 78 1.44 -22.50 0.82
C ALA A 78 0.50 -23.15 1.85
N PRO A 79 -0.39 -24.05 1.40
CA PRO A 79 -1.42 -24.67 2.24
C PRO A 79 -0.85 -25.48 3.42
#